data_AF-A0A1F4QIF3-F1
#
_entry.id   AF-A0A1F4QIF3-F1
#
_cell.length_a   1.000
_cell.length_b   1.000
_cell.length_c   1.000
_cell.angle_alpha   90.00
_cell.angle_beta   90.00
_cell.angle_gamma   90.00
#
_symmetry.space_group_name_H-M   'P 1'
#
loop_
_entity.id
_entity.type
_entity.pdbx_description
1 polymer ?
#
loop_
_entity_poly.entity_id
_entity_poly.type
_entity_poly.pdbx_seq_one_letter_code
_entity_poly.pdbx_strand_id
1 'polypeptide(L)' 'MRIADCFRLGHEVHLKPGDGDLDFADMFRRIEGKGFAGHYTNAFGTLDDMLAARDYLVAKAAEAGVK' A
#
# COMPACT_ATOMS: atom_id res chain seq x y z
N MET A 1 4.73 -8.67 4.03
CA MET A 1 5.47 -7.70 3.18
C MET A 1 5.32 -6.32 3.82
N ARG A 2 6.39 -5.52 3.92
CA ARG A 2 6.26 -4.12 4.36
C ARG A 2 5.68 -3.28 3.23
N ILE A 3 4.78 -2.36 3.57
CA ILE A 3 4.20 -1.41 2.62
C ILE A 3 4.33 0.01 3.17
N ALA A 4 4.67 0.93 2.29
CA ALA A 4 4.74 2.37 2.52
C ALA A 4 4.67 3.08 1.17
N ASP A 5 4.35 4.37 1.19
CA ASP A 5 4.31 5.18 -0.02
C ASP A 5 5.67 5.85 -0.29
N CYS A 6 5.94 6.14 -1.56
CA CYS A 6 7.15 6.79 -2.06
C CYS A 6 6.85 7.52 -3.37
N PHE A 7 7.82 8.29 -3.85
CA PHE A 7 7.74 8.87 -5.19
C PHE A 7 8.33 7.91 -6.23
N ARG A 8 7.67 7.76 -7.37
CA ARG A 8 8.05 6.94 -8.50
C ARG A 8 9.39 7.42 -9.04
N LEU A 9 10.31 6.47 -9.23
CA LEU A 9 11.71 6.72 -9.59
C LEU A 9 12.50 7.53 -8.54
N GLY A 10 11.96 7.70 -7.33
CA GLY A 10 12.61 8.34 -6.19
C GLY A 10 13.31 7.35 -5.27
N HIS A 11 13.63 7.82 -4.07
CA HIS A 11 14.22 7.02 -3.00
C HIS A 11 13.14 6.46 -2.06
N GLU A 12 13.47 5.41 -1.32
CA GLU A 12 12.60 4.84 -0.28
C GLU A 12 12.49 5.85 0.89
N VAL A 13 11.32 6.48 1.05
CA VAL A 13 11.10 7.57 2.03
C VAL A 13 9.99 7.30 3.06
N HIS A 14 9.29 6.17 2.95
CA HIS A 14 8.32 5.67 3.95
C HIS A 14 7.21 6.67 4.26
N LEU A 15 6.58 7.20 3.21
CA LEU A 15 5.46 8.11 3.33
C LEU A 15 4.17 7.36 3.68
N LYS A 16 3.19 8.11 4.17
CA LYS A 16 1.83 7.60 4.34
C LYS A 16 1.20 7.42 2.96
N PRO A 17 0.43 6.35 2.72
CA PRO A 17 -0.33 6.18 1.48
C PRO A 17 -1.16 7.42 1.13
N GLY A 18 -0.92 7.96 -0.07
CA GLY A 18 -1.54 9.19 -0.57
C GLY A 18 -0.63 10.42 -0.54
N ASP A 19 0.47 10.39 0.23
CA ASP A 19 1.48 11.46 0.24
C ASP A 19 2.54 11.27 -0.86
N GLY A 20 2.66 10.06 -1.42
CA GLY A 20 3.49 9.75 -2.58
C GLY A 20 2.68 9.69 -3.88
N ASP A 21 3.20 8.96 -4.86
CA ASP A 21 2.52 8.75 -6.15
C ASP A 21 2.48 7.26 -6.56
N LEU A 22 2.62 6.33 -5.61
CA LEU A 22 2.45 4.91 -5.89
C LEU A 22 0.98 4.58 -6.24
N ASP A 23 0.81 3.87 -7.36
CA ASP A 23 -0.47 3.27 -7.72
C ASP A 23 -0.68 1.96 -6.95
N PHE A 24 -1.29 2.08 -5.76
CA PHE A 24 -1.58 0.93 -4.91
C PHE A 24 -2.57 -0.05 -5.53
N ALA A 25 -3.55 0.43 -6.32
CA ALA A 25 -4.52 -0.45 -6.96
C ALA A 25 -3.83 -1.36 -7.99
N ASP A 26 -2.99 -0.79 -8.86
CA ASP A 26 -2.20 -1.56 -9.82
C ASP A 26 -1.18 -2.48 -9.13
N MET A 27 -0.58 -2.03 -8.03
CA MET A 27 0.33 -2.84 -7.22
C MET A 27 -0.37 -4.11 -6.69
N PHE A 28 -1.52 -3.96 -6.02
CA PHE A 28 -2.28 -5.09 -5.47
C PHE A 28 -2.70 -6.07 -6.57
N ARG A 29 -3.28 -5.56 -7.67
CA ARG A 29 -3.67 -6.36 -8.84
C ARG A 29 -2.52 -7.24 -9.35
N ARG A 30 -1.30 -6.70 -9.42
CA ARG A 30 -0.12 -7.42 -9.94
C ARG A 30 0.44 -8.44 -8.95
N ILE A 31 0.52 -8.08 -7.67
CA ILE A 31 1.12 -8.93 -6.64
C ILE A 31 0.20 -10.11 -6.33
N GLU A 32 -1.07 -9.84 -6.05
CA GLU A 32 -2.04 -10.89 -5.73
C GLU A 32 -2.46 -11.69 -6.96
N GLY A 33 -2.53 -11.05 -8.14
CA GLY A 33 -2.74 -11.76 -9.41
C GLY A 33 -1.64 -12.78 -9.76
N LYS A 34 -0.48 -12.72 -9.09
CA LYS A 34 0.59 -13.72 -9.18
C LYS A 34 0.52 -14.79 -8.07
N GLY A 35 -0.55 -14.80 -7.28
CA GLY A 35 -0.79 -15.79 -6.22
C GLY A 35 -0.23 -15.42 -4.85
N PHE A 36 0.16 -14.16 -4.62
CA PHE A 36 0.49 -13.73 -3.28
C PHE A 36 -0.76 -13.68 -2.39
N ALA A 37 -0.72 -14.38 -1.26
CA ALA A 37 -1.82 -14.43 -0.29
C ALA A 37 -1.33 -14.16 1.16
N GLY A 38 -0.16 -13.51 1.29
CA GLY A 38 0.43 -13.18 2.59
C GLY A 38 -0.07 -11.83 3.13
N HIS A 39 0.36 -11.47 4.34
CA HIS A 39 -0.03 -10.21 4.96
C HIS A 39 0.84 -9.03 4.52
N TYR A 40 0.21 -7.86 4.44
CA TYR A 40 0.88 -6.56 4.34
C TYR A 40 0.99 -5.92 5.73
N THR A 41 2.11 -5.23 5.97
CA THR A 41 2.38 -4.56 7.25
C THR A 41 2.79 -3.12 6.97
N ASN A 42 2.05 -2.18 7.53
CA ASN A 42 2.35 -0.75 7.44
C ASN A 42 3.65 -0.45 8.22
N ALA A 43 4.59 0.26 7.58
CA ALA A 43 5.91 0.54 8.12
C ALA A 43 6.28 2.02 7.93
N PHE A 44 5.43 2.93 8.43
CA PHE A 44 5.57 4.38 8.32
C PHE A 44 4.80 5.09 9.44
N GLY A 45 5.20 6.31 9.77
CA GLY A 45 4.43 7.20 10.66
C GLY A 45 4.18 6.66 12.07
N THR A 46 3.08 7.10 12.66
CA THR A 46 2.57 6.68 13.97
C THR A 46 1.59 5.51 13.86
N LEU A 47 1.19 4.91 15.00
CA LEU A 47 0.17 3.87 15.00
C LEU A 47 -1.17 4.34 14.40
N ASP A 48 -1.59 5.57 14.71
CA ASP A 48 -2.83 6.13 14.17
C ASP A 48 -2.75 6.31 12.65
N ASP A 49 -1.58 6.70 12.13
CA ASP A 49 -1.33 6.76 10.70
C ASP A 49 -1.42 5.38 10.05
N MET A 50 -0.85 4.35 10.70
CA MET A 50 -0.94 2.97 10.22
C MET A 50 -2.37 2.44 10.24
N LEU A 51 -3.18 2.82 11.23
CA LEU A 51 -4.59 2.45 11.32
C LEU A 51 -5.41 3.13 10.21
N ALA A 52 -5.25 4.44 10.01
CA ALA A 52 -5.92 5.17 8.94
C ALA A 52 -5.51 4.66 7.55
N ALA A 53 -4.21 4.38 7.37
CA ALA A 53 -3.71 3.87 6.11
C ALA A 53 -4.21 2.46 5.77
N ARG A 54 -4.52 1.63 6.78
CA ARG A 54 -5.13 0.31 6.54
C ARG A 54 -6.45 0.46 5.79
N ASP A 55 -7.32 1.37 6.23
CA ASP A 55 -8.63 1.58 5.59
C ASP A 55 -8.46 2.11 4.16
N TYR A 56 -7.53 3.03 3.95
CA TYR A 56 -7.18 3.53 2.62
C TYR A 56 -6.69 2.40 1.68
N LEU A 57 -5.76 1.57 2.14
CA LEU A 57 -5.18 0.49 1.35
C LEU A 57 -6.20 -0.61 1.02
N VAL A 58 -7.09 -0.93 1.96
CA VAL A 58 -8.22 -1.86 1.70
C VAL A 58 -9.15 -1.31 0.63
N ALA A 59 -9.47 -0.01 0.66
CA ALA A 59 -10.26 0.62 -0.39
C ALA A 59 -9.57 0.50 -1.76
N LYS A 60 -8.24 0.72 -1.83
CA LYS A 60 -7.45 0.55 -3.07
C LYS A 60 -7.39 -0.90 -3.57
N ALA A 61 -7.29 -1.87 -2.66
CA ALA A 61 -7.38 -3.29 -3.00
C ALA A 61 -8.76 -3.64 -3.59
N ALA A 62 -9.84 -3.11 -2.99
CA ALA A 62 -11.20 -3.30 -3.48
C ALA A 62 -11.42 -2.67 -4.87
N GLU A 63 -10.89 -1.46 -5.12
CA GLU A 63 -10.89 -0.83 -6.45
C GLU A 63 -10.22 -1.71 -7.51
N ALA A 64 -9.17 -2.45 -7.12
CA ALA A 64 -8.45 -3.39 -7.98
C ALA A 64 -9.14 -4.76 -8.16
N GLY A 65 -10.28 -4.98 -7.51
CA GLY A 65 -11.00 -6.26 -7.55
C GLY A 65 -10.32 -7.39 -6.77
N VAL A 66 -9.43 -7.05 -5.83
CA VAL A 66 -8.74 -8.00 -4.96
C VAL A 66 -9.23 -7.86 -3.51
N LYS A 67 -8.93 -8.84 -2.65
CA LYS A 67 -9.75 -9.14 -1.45
C LYS A 67 -8.99 -9.03 -0.14
#